data_AF-A0A1Z1M101-F1
#
_entry.id   AF-A0A1Z1M101-F1
#
_cell.length_a   1.000
_cell.length_b   1.000
_cell.length_c   1.000
_cell.angle_alpha   90.00
_cell.angle_beta   90.00
_cell.angle_gamma   90.00
#
_symmetry.space_group_name_H-M   'P 1'
#
loop_
_entity.id
_entity.type
_entity.pdbx_description
1 polymer ?
#
loop_
_entity_poly.entity_id
_entity_poly.type
_entity_poly.pdbx_seq_one_letter_code
_entity_poly.pdbx_strand_id
1 'polypeptide(L)'
;MDSSYFLIRVTEKNKIEVYYIKSKKDIFIYNYPICFIGCNIKIIYSIINLYEFSNSLSIVHLLYLGKELFKIEISSFTLQDYVQE
;
A
#
# COMPACT_ATOMS: atom_id res chain seq x y z
N MET A 1 -5.89 18.14 0.94
CA MET A 1 -5.30 16.86 1.39
C MET A 1 -6.34 15.80 1.19
N ASP A 2 -6.02 14.80 0.38
CA ASP A 2 -6.95 13.71 0.09
C ASP A 2 -7.38 13.03 1.39
N SER A 3 -8.64 12.63 1.47
CA SER A 3 -9.22 11.97 2.63
C SER A 3 -8.81 10.50 2.72
N SER A 4 -7.64 10.11 2.21
CA SER A 4 -7.15 8.74 2.25
C SER A 4 -5.63 8.69 2.18
N TYR A 5 -5.04 7.60 2.67
CA TYR A 5 -3.60 7.38 2.60
C TYR A 5 -3.27 5.89 2.59
N PHE A 6 -2.05 5.58 2.16
CA PHE A 6 -1.48 4.24 2.26
C PHE A 6 -0.57 4.14 3.48
N LEU A 7 -0.65 3.03 4.20
CA LEU A 7 0.34 2.60 5.18
C LEU A 7 0.98 1.31 4.67
N ILE A 8 2.30 1.27 4.58
CA ILE A 8 3.05 0.18 3.99
C ILE A 8 4.02 -0.35 5.05
N ARG A 9 4.10 -1.67 5.17
CA ARG A 9 4.99 -2.34 6.13
C ARG A 9 5.67 -3.52 5.47
N VAL A 10 6.92 -3.76 5.88
CA VAL A 10 7.64 -4.98 5.57
C VAL A 10 7.81 -5.76 6.86
N THR A 11 7.29 -6.99 6.89
CA THR A 11 7.38 -7.87 8.07
C THR A 11 8.70 -8.65 8.07
N GLU A 12 9.05 -9.24 9.22
CA GLU A 12 10.25 -10.08 9.41
C GLU A 12 10.37 -11.27 8.43
N LYS A 13 9.28 -11.64 7.75
CA LYS A 13 9.25 -12.70 6.73
C LYS A 13 9.32 -12.16 5.30
N ASN A 14 9.78 -10.93 5.11
CA ASN A 14 9.78 -10.19 3.84
C ASN A 14 8.41 -10.12 3.16
N LYS A 15 7.32 -10.15 3.95
CA LYS A 15 5.99 -9.89 3.39
C LYS A 15 5.73 -8.39 3.39
N ILE A 16 5.22 -7.91 2.27
CA ILE A 16 4.77 -6.55 2.07
C ILE A 16 3.30 -6.49 2.44
N GLU A 17 2.97 -5.61 3.37
CA GLU A 17 1.60 -5.30 3.78
C GLU A 17 1.28 -3.88 3.33
N VAL A 18 0.23 -3.71 2.54
CA VAL A 18 -0.26 -2.41 2.06
C VAL A 18 -1.65 -2.21 2.59
N TYR A 19 -1.82 -1.20 3.43
CA TYR A 19 -3.10 -0.79 3.99
C TYR A 19 -3.56 0.48 3.31
N TYR A 20 -4.76 0.46 2.74
CA TYR A 20 -5.43 1.66 2.25
C TYR A 20 -6.47 2.11 3.28
N ILE A 21 -6.28 3.31 3.81
CA ILE A 21 -7.10 3.90 4.86
C ILE A 21 -7.88 5.08 4.29
N LYS A 22 -9.21 5.03 4.37
CA LYS A 22 -10.09 6.16 4.11
C LYS A 22 -10.36 6.93 5.41
N SER A 23 -10.31 8.25 5.33
CA SER A 23 -10.68 9.17 6.41
C SER A 23 -12.19 9.20 6.60
N LYS A 24 -12.60 9.50 7.84
CA LYS A 24 -13.89 9.29 8.50
C LYS A 24 -15.15 9.95 7.89
N LYS A 25 -15.17 10.31 6.61
CA LYS A 25 -16.40 10.81 5.96
C LYS A 25 -17.38 9.69 5.57
N ASP A 26 -16.91 8.44 5.51
CA ASP A 26 -17.77 7.31 5.17
C ASP A 26 -18.55 6.83 6.39
N ILE A 27 -19.87 6.71 6.23
CA ILE A 27 -20.93 6.46 7.22
C ILE A 27 -20.91 5.00 7.75
N PHE A 28 -19.83 4.25 7.53
CA PHE A 28 -19.77 2.85 7.93
C PHE A 28 -19.46 2.70 9.42
N ILE A 29 -20.23 1.83 10.08
CA ILE A 29 -20.09 1.49 11.50
C ILE A 29 -18.70 0.91 11.82
N TYR A 30 -18.01 0.35 10.81
CA TYR A 30 -16.66 -0.19 10.92
C TYR A 30 -15.74 0.39 9.83
N ASN A 31 -14.79 1.22 10.23
CA ASN A 31 -13.75 1.76 9.36
C ASN A 31 -12.51 0.85 9.36
N TYR A 32 -12.64 -0.35 8.81
CA TYR A 32 -11.48 -1.23 8.62
C TYR A 32 -10.69 -0.82 7.37
N PRO A 33 -9.35 -0.74 7.45
CA PRO A 33 -8.53 -0.53 6.28
C PRO A 33 -8.65 -1.70 5.31
N ILE A 34 -8.55 -1.40 4.02
CA ILE A 34 -8.35 -2.45 3.02
C ILE A 34 -6.89 -2.88 3.11
N CYS A 35 -6.64 -4.18 3.27
CA CYS A 35 -5.30 -4.73 3.44
C CYS A 35 -4.94 -5.65 2.26
N PHE A 36 -3.78 -5.42 1.67
CA PHE A 36 -3.17 -6.27 0.66
C PHE A 36 -1.87 -6.83 1.22
N ILE A 37 -1.66 -8.15 1.08
CA ILE A 37 -0.46 -8.82 1.59
C ILE A 37 0.15 -9.65 0.45
N GLY A 38 1.46 -9.52 0.25
CA GLY A 38 2.17 -10.22 -0.80
C GLY A 38 3.63 -10.47 -0.44
N CYS A 39 4.22 -11.52 -1.02
CA CYS A 39 5.64 -11.85 -0.81
C CYS A 39 6.58 -11.08 -1.76
N ASN A 40 6.05 -10.36 -2.73
CA ASN A 40 6.81 -9.48 -3.62
C ASN A 40 5.88 -8.41 -4.23
N ILE A 41 6.49 -7.42 -4.87
CA ILE A 41 5.78 -6.27 -5.45
C ILE A 41 4.86 -6.69 -6.60
N LYS A 42 5.25 -7.69 -7.40
CA LYS A 42 4.42 -8.20 -8.50
C LYS A 42 3.07 -8.73 -7.99
N ILE A 43 3.08 -9.49 -6.89
CA ILE A 43 1.85 -10.00 -6.26
C ILE A 43 1.00 -8.82 -5.75
N ILE A 44 1.61 -7.86 -5.06
CA ILE A 44 0.90 -6.66 -4.58
C ILE A 44 0.24 -5.91 -5.74
N TYR A 45 0.97 -5.68 -6.81
CA TYR A 45 0.46 -5.01 -8.01
C TYR A 45 -0.71 -5.79 -8.64
N SER A 46 -0.58 -7.12 -8.79
CA SER A 46 -1.66 -7.97 -9.30
C SER A 46 -2.91 -7.89 -8.43
N ILE A 47 -2.77 -7.92 -7.10
CA ILE A 47 -3.91 -7.83 -6.18
C ILE A 47 -4.58 -6.45 -6.27
N ILE A 48 -3.80 -5.37 -6.32
CA ILE A 48 -4.33 -4.00 -6.41
C ILE A 48 -5.07 -3.79 -7.73
N ASN A 49 -4.55 -4.33 -8.85
CA ASN A 49 -5.22 -4.26 -10.14
C ASN A 49 -6.50 -5.09 -10.22
N LEU A 50 -6.56 -6.24 -9.54
CA LEU A 50 -7.78 -7.04 -9.45
C LEU A 50 -8.85 -6.37 -8.58
N TYR A 51 -8.44 -5.50 -7.67
CA TYR A 51 -9.37 -4.81 -6.79
C TYR A 51 -9.98 -3.60 -7.50
N GLU A 52 -11.31 -3.65 -7.69
CA GLU A 52 -12.13 -2.68 -8.45
C GLU A 52 -12.01 -1.22 -7.93
N PHE A 53 -11.48 -1.06 -6.71
CA PHE A 53 -11.21 0.22 -6.07
C PHE A 53 -10.07 1.03 -6.73
N SER A 54 -9.20 0.41 -7.54
CA SER A 54 -8.13 1.11 -8.25
C SER A 54 -8.64 2.32 -9.07
N ASN A 55 -9.88 2.26 -9.55
CA ASN A 55 -10.55 3.36 -10.27
C ASN A 55 -10.83 4.62 -9.41
N SER A 56 -10.79 4.51 -8.10
CA SER A 56 -11.06 5.62 -7.17
C SER A 56 -9.80 6.21 -6.53
N LEU A 57 -8.63 5.64 -6.83
CA LEU A 57 -7.34 6.19 -6.42
C LEU A 57 -6.97 7.35 -7.35
N SER A 58 -6.61 8.50 -6.77
CA SER A 58 -6.05 9.60 -7.56
C SER A 58 -4.66 9.21 -8.11
N ILE A 59 -4.23 9.83 -9.20
CA ILE A 59 -2.90 9.60 -9.78
C ILE A 59 -1.78 9.83 -8.74
N VAL A 60 -1.98 10.77 -7.81
CA VAL A 60 -1.04 11.08 -6.74
C VAL A 60 -0.86 9.88 -5.80
N HIS A 61 -1.95 9.19 -5.44
CA HIS A 61 -1.90 7.98 -4.63
C HIS A 61 -1.16 6.84 -5.34
N LEU A 62 -1.40 6.67 -6.64
CA LEU A 62 -0.72 5.64 -7.44
C LEU A 62 0.78 5.91 -7.56
N LEU A 63 1.17 7.15 -7.80
CA LEU A 63 2.58 7.56 -7.84
C LEU A 63 3.27 7.39 -6.47
N TYR A 64 2.59 7.77 -5.39
CA TYR A 64 3.10 7.55 -4.03
C TYR A 64 3.31 6.07 -3.75
N LEU A 65 2.32 5.24 -4.03
CA LEU A 65 2.40 3.79 -3.85
C LEU A 65 3.55 3.19 -4.68
N GLY A 66 3.71 3.60 -5.94
CA GLY A 66 4.81 3.15 -6.79
C GLY A 66 6.18 3.53 -6.22
N LYS A 67 6.34 4.76 -5.72
CA LYS A 67 7.56 5.24 -5.06
C LYS A 67 7.91 4.38 -3.84
N GLU A 68 6.95 4.13 -2.97
CA GLU A 68 7.18 3.37 -1.74
C GLU A 68 7.45 1.89 -2.01
N LEU A 69 6.73 1.27 -2.96
CA LEU A 69 7.03 -0.07 -3.42
C LEU A 69 8.46 -0.16 -3.98
N PHE A 70 8.88 0.80 -4.80
CA PHE A 70 10.25 0.82 -5.32
C PHE A 70 11.31 0.95 -4.21
N LYS A 71 11.05 1.77 -3.17
CA LYS A 71 11.93 1.83 -1.99
C LYS A 71 12.04 0.47 -1.29
N ILE A 72 10.95 -0.28 -1.17
CA ILE A 72 10.98 -1.63 -0.60
C ILE A 72 11.91 -2.52 -1.42
N GLU A 73 11.79 -2.49 -2.74
CA GLU A 73 12.66 -3.28 -3.64
C GLU A 73 14.13 -2.93 -3.45
N ILE A 74 14.47 -1.63 -3.37
CA ILE A 74 15.83 -1.18 -3.09
C ILE A 74 16.30 -1.66 -1.71
N SER A 75 15.51 -1.47 -0.66
CA SER A 75 15.87 -1.87 0.71
C SER A 75 16.10 -3.38 0.81
N SER A 76 15.26 -4.18 0.13
CA SER A 76 15.44 -5.63 0.05
C SER A 76 16.70 -6.01 -0.72
N PHE A 77 17.06 -5.27 -1.77
CA PHE A 77 18.28 -5.49 -2.54
C PHE A 77 19.54 -5.10 -1.74
N THR A 78 19.49 -4.03 -0.96
CA THR A 78 20.61 -3.53 -0.14
C THR A 78 20.70 -4.18 1.24
N LEU A 79 19.77 -5.08 1.58
CA LEU A 79 19.64 -5.69 2.91
C LEU A 79 19.48 -4.65 4.03
N GLN A 80 18.74 -3.58 3.73
CA GLN A 80 18.41 -2.51 4.66
C GLN A 80 16.95 -2.60 5.08
N ASP A 81 16.63 -2.04 6.25
CA ASP A 81 15.26 -1.94 6.72
C ASP A 81 14.50 -0.87 5.92
N TYR A 82 13.29 -1.21 5.50
CA TYR A 82 12.38 -0.26 4.85
C TYR A 82 11.76 0.68 5.89
N VAL A 83 11.73 1.98 5.58
CA VAL A 83 11.01 3.01 6.34
C VAL A 83 10.12 3.80 5.38
N GLN A 84 8.85 3.96 5.75
CA GLN A 84 7.90 4.78 5.02
C GLN A 84 8.04 6.26 5.41
N GLU A 85 8.01 7.16 4.43
CA GLU A 85 8.01 8.62 4.59
C GLU A 85 6.91 9.30 3.75
#